data_AF-A0A3C0BCC9-F1
#
_entry.id   AF-A0A3C0BCC9-F1
#
_cell.length_a   1.000
_cell.length_b   1.000
_cell.length_c   1.000
_cell.angle_alpha   90.00
_cell.angle_beta   90.00
_cell.angle_gamma   90.00
#
_symmetry.space_group_name_H-M   'P 1'
#
loop_
_entity.id
_entity.type
_entity.pdbx_description
1 polymer ?
#
loop_
_entity_poly.entity_id
_entity_poly.type
_entity_poly.pdbx_seq_one_letter_code
_entity_poly.pdbx_strand_id
1 'polypeptide(L)'
;VLSAVGITSNIEGIGLEEAGVEIEKGKVKVDEYYKTTADGIYAIGDIIHGPALAHVASHEGIICVEKLAGKHVEPMDYGNIPCCTYTTPEIASVGMTEKAAKEAGYEIKVGKFPYSASGKASAAGAKEGFVKVIFDAKYGEWLGAHLIGDHVTEMIAEVVVARKLETTGEEIIKAVHPHPTMSEAIMEAVAAAYGEVIHL
;
A
#
# COMPACT_ATOMS: atom_id res chain seq x y z
N VAL A 1 28.58 -14.22 2.66
CA VAL A 1 27.83 -13.76 1.47
C VAL A 1 26.36 -13.94 1.76
N LEU A 2 25.54 -12.89 1.65
CA LEU A 2 24.08 -12.97 1.72
C LEU A 2 23.53 -12.92 0.30
N SER A 3 22.65 -13.87 -0.07
CA SER A 3 21.93 -13.85 -1.34
C SER A 3 20.47 -13.49 -1.08
N ALA A 4 20.03 -12.35 -1.61
CA ALA A 4 18.68 -11.82 -1.43
C ALA A 4 18.14 -11.25 -2.77
N VAL A 5 18.39 -11.97 -3.87
CA VAL A 5 18.03 -11.53 -5.24
C VAL A 5 16.53 -11.67 -5.55
N GLY A 6 15.81 -12.44 -4.74
CA GLY A 6 14.37 -12.67 -4.92
C GLY A 6 13.91 -13.96 -4.24
N ILE A 7 12.65 -14.29 -4.48
CA ILE A 7 11.97 -15.49 -3.98
C ILE A 7 11.28 -16.22 -5.14
N THR A 8 10.97 -17.50 -4.96
CA THR A 8 10.19 -18.31 -5.90
C THR A 8 9.10 -19.07 -5.14
N SER A 9 8.03 -19.43 -5.84
CA SER A 9 6.90 -20.19 -5.26
C SER A 9 7.29 -21.64 -5.00
N ASN A 10 6.88 -22.19 -3.87
CA ASN A 10 7.06 -23.61 -3.53
C ASN A 10 5.92 -24.45 -4.13
N ILE A 11 6.03 -24.81 -5.41
CA ILE A 11 4.94 -25.47 -6.18
C ILE A 11 5.36 -26.78 -6.87
N GLU A 12 6.61 -27.21 -6.67
CA GLU A 12 7.16 -28.42 -7.29
C GLU A 12 6.96 -29.65 -6.41
N GLY A 13 6.65 -30.81 -7.02
CA GLY A 13 6.62 -32.10 -6.34
C GLY A 13 5.49 -32.28 -5.31
N ILE A 14 4.45 -31.44 -5.36
CA ILE A 14 3.31 -31.48 -4.42
C ILE A 14 1.98 -31.94 -5.06
N GLY A 15 2.01 -32.43 -6.31
CA GLY A 15 0.84 -33.02 -6.96
C GLY A 15 -0.12 -32.04 -7.64
N LEU A 16 0.30 -30.80 -7.92
CA LEU A 16 -0.59 -29.77 -8.51
C LEU A 16 -1.09 -30.15 -9.91
N GLU A 17 -0.23 -30.73 -10.74
CA GLU A 17 -0.57 -31.12 -12.11
C GLU A 17 -1.61 -32.26 -12.12
N GLU A 18 -1.40 -33.28 -11.28
CA GLU A 18 -2.32 -34.40 -11.10
C GLU A 18 -3.68 -33.96 -10.55
N ALA A 19 -3.69 -32.90 -9.75
CA ALA A 19 -4.91 -32.28 -9.21
C ALA A 19 -5.61 -31.36 -10.23
N GLY A 20 -5.01 -31.05 -11.38
CA GLY A 20 -5.57 -30.16 -12.40
C GLY A 20 -5.42 -28.67 -12.09
N VAL A 21 -4.44 -28.28 -11.26
CA VAL A 21 -4.14 -26.89 -10.92
C VAL A 21 -3.21 -26.28 -11.97
N GLU A 22 -3.68 -25.23 -12.66
CA GLU A 22 -2.88 -24.50 -13.64
C GLU A 22 -1.83 -23.60 -12.97
N ILE A 23 -0.62 -23.62 -13.52
CA ILE A 23 0.50 -22.74 -13.15
C ILE A 23 0.76 -21.78 -14.30
N GLU A 24 0.80 -20.47 -14.00
CA GLU A 24 1.18 -19.43 -14.94
C GLU A 24 2.44 -18.71 -14.41
N LYS A 25 3.51 -18.70 -15.20
CA LYS A 25 4.77 -17.97 -14.89
C LYS A 25 5.32 -18.26 -13.47
N GLY A 26 5.25 -19.52 -13.03
CA GLY A 26 5.73 -19.94 -11.70
C GLY A 26 4.81 -19.55 -10.54
N LYS A 27 3.56 -19.18 -10.81
CA LYS A 27 2.50 -18.90 -9.82
C LYS A 27 1.30 -19.80 -10.08
N VAL A 28 0.58 -20.18 -9.03
CA VAL A 28 -0.72 -20.84 -9.15
C VAL A 28 -1.73 -19.82 -9.69
N LYS A 29 -2.44 -20.20 -10.75
CA LYS A 29 -3.50 -19.38 -11.32
C LYS A 29 -4.75 -19.50 -10.46
N VAL A 30 -5.31 -18.36 -10.09
CA VAL A 30 -6.53 -18.25 -9.28
C VAL A 30 -7.48 -17.20 -9.84
N ASP A 31 -8.76 -17.30 -9.47
CA ASP A 31 -9.74 -16.24 -9.67
C ASP A 31 -9.64 -15.14 -8.59
N GLU A 32 -10.54 -14.15 -8.65
CA GLU A 32 -10.60 -13.02 -7.72
C GLU A 32 -10.93 -13.42 -6.27
N TYR A 33 -11.35 -14.66 -6.02
CA TYR A 33 -11.63 -15.24 -4.71
C TYR A 33 -10.72 -16.45 -4.42
N TYR A 34 -9.55 -16.51 -5.05
CA TYR A 34 -8.48 -17.44 -4.73
C TYR A 34 -8.77 -18.91 -5.08
N LYS A 35 -9.82 -19.18 -5.88
CA LYS A 35 -10.11 -20.51 -6.39
C LYS A 35 -9.17 -20.85 -7.54
N THR A 36 -8.57 -22.04 -7.49
CA THR A 36 -7.76 -22.54 -8.61
C THR A 36 -8.63 -23.09 -9.74
N THR A 37 -7.99 -23.61 -10.80
CA THR A 37 -8.69 -24.33 -11.88
C THR A 37 -9.26 -25.68 -11.46
N ALA A 38 -8.74 -26.26 -10.36
CA ALA A 38 -9.26 -27.48 -9.78
C ALA A 38 -10.36 -27.19 -8.76
N ASP A 39 -11.48 -27.89 -8.89
CA ASP A 39 -12.62 -27.69 -7.98
C ASP A 39 -12.28 -28.13 -6.55
N GLY A 40 -12.68 -27.32 -5.57
CA GLY A 40 -12.35 -27.53 -4.16
C GLY A 40 -10.90 -27.20 -3.76
N ILE A 41 -10.05 -26.73 -4.67
CA ILE A 41 -8.67 -26.34 -4.38
C ILE A 41 -8.50 -24.82 -4.50
N TYR A 42 -7.84 -24.23 -3.50
CA TYR A 42 -7.63 -22.80 -3.35
C TYR A 42 -6.15 -22.50 -3.09
N ALA A 43 -5.69 -21.32 -3.48
CA ALA A 43 -4.31 -20.88 -3.28
C ALA A 43 -4.25 -19.40 -2.91
N ILE A 44 -3.45 -19.07 -1.89
CA ILE A 44 -3.24 -17.71 -1.39
C ILE A 44 -1.75 -17.47 -1.12
N GLY A 45 -1.38 -16.22 -0.90
CA GLY A 45 -0.06 -15.79 -0.50
C GLY A 45 0.98 -15.91 -1.60
N ASP A 46 2.21 -16.16 -1.19
CA ASP A 46 3.39 -16.05 -2.06
C ASP A 46 3.36 -16.99 -3.28
N ILE A 47 2.47 -17.99 -3.34
CA ILE A 47 2.36 -18.90 -4.49
C ILE A 47 1.46 -18.38 -5.62
N ILE A 48 0.69 -17.31 -5.41
CA ILE A 48 -0.16 -16.67 -6.44
C ILE A 48 0.45 -15.37 -6.97
N HIS A 49 -0.21 -14.74 -7.95
CA HIS A 49 0.18 -13.43 -8.45
C HIS A 49 -0.14 -12.34 -7.43
N GLY A 50 0.84 -11.51 -7.08
CA GLY A 50 0.69 -10.41 -6.14
C GLY A 50 1.97 -10.13 -5.36
N PRO A 51 1.93 -9.15 -4.44
CA PRO A 51 3.03 -8.88 -3.51
C PRO A 51 3.20 -10.05 -2.53
N ALA A 52 4.44 -10.52 -2.35
CA ALA A 52 4.77 -11.53 -1.36
C ALA A 52 4.97 -10.89 0.03
N LEU A 53 3.84 -10.63 0.71
CA LEU A 53 3.78 -9.93 1.99
C LEU A 53 2.81 -10.65 2.93
N ALA A 54 3.17 -10.75 4.21
CA ALA A 54 2.41 -11.53 5.18
C ALA A 54 0.96 -11.03 5.38
N HIS A 55 0.75 -9.72 5.44
CA HIS A 55 -0.57 -9.12 5.58
C HIS A 55 -1.45 -9.30 4.33
N VAL A 56 -0.82 -9.44 3.16
CA VAL A 56 -1.50 -9.75 1.89
C VAL A 56 -2.00 -11.19 1.95
N ALA A 57 -1.11 -12.16 2.18
CA ALA A 57 -1.48 -13.57 2.31
C ALA A 57 -2.59 -13.80 3.36
N SER A 58 -2.54 -13.08 4.48
CA SER A 58 -3.56 -13.15 5.53
C SER A 58 -4.93 -12.65 5.05
N HIS A 59 -4.98 -11.50 4.35
CA HIS A 59 -6.23 -10.96 3.82
C HIS A 59 -6.81 -11.79 2.68
N GLU A 60 -5.96 -12.32 1.80
CA GLU A 60 -6.37 -13.27 0.76
C GLU A 60 -7.04 -14.50 1.39
N GLY A 61 -6.44 -15.03 2.47
CA GLY A 61 -7.01 -16.13 3.23
C GLY A 61 -8.37 -15.82 3.84
N ILE A 62 -8.53 -14.63 4.42
CA ILE A 62 -9.83 -14.17 4.97
C ILE A 62 -10.88 -14.12 3.86
N ILE A 63 -10.60 -13.43 2.76
CA ILE A 63 -11.55 -13.29 1.64
C ILE A 63 -11.90 -14.67 1.05
N CYS A 64 -10.92 -15.53 0.85
CA CYS A 64 -11.11 -16.90 0.36
C CYS A 64 -12.08 -17.68 1.26
N VAL A 65 -11.80 -17.73 2.57
CA VAL A 65 -12.61 -18.47 3.54
C VAL A 65 -14.00 -17.87 3.71
N GLU A 66 -14.12 -16.55 3.70
CA GLU A 66 -15.42 -15.88 3.78
C GLU A 66 -16.27 -16.13 2.54
N LYS A 67 -15.67 -16.13 1.35
CA LYS A 67 -16.36 -16.50 0.11
C LYS A 67 -16.84 -17.95 0.16
N LEU A 68 -15.97 -18.87 0.59
CA LEU A 68 -16.28 -20.28 0.81
C LEU A 68 -17.45 -20.48 1.78
N ALA A 69 -17.52 -19.66 2.82
CA ALA A 69 -18.61 -19.66 3.79
C ALA A 69 -19.91 -19.01 3.27
N GLY A 70 -19.96 -18.58 2.00
CA GLY A 70 -21.12 -17.95 1.39
C GLY A 70 -21.38 -16.52 1.87
N LYS A 71 -20.39 -15.85 2.48
CA LYS A 71 -20.51 -14.44 2.85
C LYS A 71 -20.40 -13.54 1.62
N HIS A 72 -20.96 -12.34 1.74
CA HIS A 72 -20.73 -11.27 0.77
C HIS A 72 -19.36 -10.64 1.03
N VAL A 73 -18.44 -10.79 0.08
CA VAL A 73 -17.08 -10.25 0.15
C VAL A 73 -16.73 -9.56 -1.16
N GLU A 74 -15.96 -8.49 -1.05
CA GLU A 74 -15.34 -7.83 -2.20
C GLU A 74 -13.97 -8.47 -2.48
N PRO A 75 -13.54 -8.54 -3.75
CA PRO A 75 -12.16 -8.85 -4.09
C PRO A 75 -11.18 -7.87 -3.43
N MET A 76 -9.95 -8.34 -3.18
CA MET A 76 -8.93 -7.47 -2.61
C MET A 76 -8.51 -6.39 -3.59
N ASP A 77 -8.46 -5.15 -3.13
CA ASP A 77 -7.82 -4.06 -3.86
C ASP A 77 -6.30 -4.11 -3.64
N TYR A 78 -5.60 -4.76 -4.57
CA TYR A 78 -4.13 -4.82 -4.55
C TYR A 78 -3.47 -3.45 -4.73
N GLY A 79 -4.19 -2.47 -5.27
CA GLY A 79 -3.76 -1.08 -5.36
C GLY A 79 -3.73 -0.36 -4.01
N ASN A 80 -4.30 -0.92 -2.94
CA ASN A 80 -4.31 -0.33 -1.60
C ASN A 80 -3.60 -1.16 -0.53
N ILE A 81 -2.65 -2.01 -0.94
CA ILE A 81 -1.76 -2.74 -0.04
C ILE A 81 -0.58 -1.85 0.37
N PRO A 82 -0.34 -1.63 1.67
CA PRO A 82 0.86 -0.92 2.12
C PRO A 82 2.11 -1.81 2.01
N CYS A 83 3.22 -1.20 1.62
CA CYS A 83 4.56 -1.80 1.56
C CYS A 83 5.49 -1.07 2.54
N CYS A 84 6.09 -1.81 3.46
CA CYS A 84 6.94 -1.25 4.51
C CYS A 84 8.35 -1.86 4.46
N THR A 85 9.37 -1.01 4.48
CA THR A 85 10.78 -1.40 4.65
C THR A 85 11.31 -0.84 5.96
N TYR A 86 11.66 -1.72 6.90
CA TYR A 86 12.06 -1.38 8.27
C TYR A 86 13.57 -1.08 8.39
N THR A 87 14.07 -0.21 7.51
CA THR A 87 15.42 0.36 7.61
C THR A 87 15.44 1.57 8.55
N THR A 88 16.60 2.20 8.73
CA THR A 88 16.70 3.50 9.40
C THR A 88 17.30 4.52 8.42
N PRO A 89 16.53 5.54 7.99
CA PRO A 89 15.11 5.76 8.25
C PRO A 89 14.21 4.67 7.62
N GLU A 90 12.98 4.54 8.14
CA GLU A 90 12.00 3.60 7.61
C GLU A 90 11.43 4.13 6.28
N ILE A 91 10.84 3.24 5.48
CA ILE A 91 10.17 3.59 4.23
C ILE A 91 8.80 2.91 4.20
N ALA A 92 7.76 3.67 3.87
CA ALA A 92 6.41 3.14 3.70
C ALA A 92 5.76 3.71 2.45
N SER A 93 5.01 2.90 1.71
CA SER A 93 4.25 3.36 0.55
C SER A 93 2.95 2.60 0.36
N VAL A 94 2.00 3.23 -0.32
CA VAL A 94 0.73 2.63 -0.74
C VAL A 94 0.28 3.29 -2.04
N GLY A 95 -0.35 2.52 -2.93
CA GLY A 95 -0.90 3.05 -4.18
C GLY A 95 0.14 3.34 -5.26
N MET A 96 -0.24 4.23 -6.18
CA MET A 96 0.54 4.51 -7.38
C MET A 96 1.78 5.35 -7.06
N THR A 97 2.87 5.08 -7.78
CA THR A 97 3.96 6.05 -7.90
C THR A 97 3.55 7.20 -8.81
N GLU A 98 4.23 8.34 -8.70
CA GLU A 98 3.95 9.49 -9.56
C GLU A 98 4.11 9.15 -11.04
N LYS A 99 5.13 8.34 -11.37
CA LYS A 99 5.36 7.85 -12.73
C LYS A 99 4.21 6.97 -13.20
N ALA A 100 3.81 5.98 -12.40
CA ALA A 100 2.70 5.09 -12.74
C ALA A 100 1.37 5.82 -12.90
N ALA A 101 1.10 6.83 -12.06
CA ALA A 101 -0.11 7.65 -12.19
C ALA A 101 -0.13 8.44 -13.51
N LYS A 102 1.00 9.04 -13.91
CA LYS A 102 1.12 9.71 -15.21
C LYS A 102 0.99 8.73 -16.38
N GLU A 103 1.61 7.55 -16.29
CA GLU A 103 1.53 6.51 -17.33
C GLU A 103 0.11 5.94 -17.49
N ALA A 104 -0.68 5.93 -16.41
CA ALA A 104 -2.09 5.58 -16.43
C ALA A 104 -3.00 6.70 -16.97
N GLY A 105 -2.44 7.87 -17.29
CA GLY A 105 -3.18 8.99 -17.90
C GLY A 105 -3.87 9.93 -16.91
N TYR A 106 -3.58 9.85 -15.62
CA TYR A 106 -4.08 10.82 -14.65
C TYR A 106 -3.41 12.19 -14.82
N GLU A 107 -4.21 13.24 -14.75
CA GLU A 107 -3.71 14.56 -14.40
C GLU A 107 -3.53 14.57 -12.88
N ILE A 108 -2.36 14.93 -12.36
CA ILE A 108 -2.05 14.72 -10.95
C ILE A 108 -1.68 15.99 -10.21
N LYS A 109 -2.06 16.03 -8.93
CA LYS A 109 -1.52 16.96 -7.92
C LYS A 109 -0.54 16.19 -7.05
N VAL A 110 0.65 16.77 -6.84
CA VAL A 110 1.71 16.14 -6.03
C VAL A 110 2.08 17.10 -4.92
N GLY A 111 2.04 16.60 -3.68
CA GLY A 111 2.46 17.34 -2.51
C GLY A 111 3.61 16.64 -1.82
N LYS A 112 4.53 17.42 -1.24
CA LYS A 112 5.70 16.90 -0.53
C LYS A 112 6.01 17.79 0.67
N PHE A 113 6.16 17.17 1.83
CA PHE A 113 6.57 17.85 3.06
C PHE A 113 7.83 17.19 3.65
N PRO A 114 8.94 17.93 3.83
CA PRO A 114 10.16 17.37 4.38
C PRO A 114 10.13 17.35 5.92
N TYR A 115 10.63 16.27 6.53
CA TYR A 115 10.73 16.19 8.00
C TYR A 115 11.71 17.23 8.59
N SER A 116 12.55 17.87 7.77
CA SER A 116 13.38 19.00 8.18
C SER A 116 12.58 20.20 8.70
N ALA A 117 11.33 20.35 8.24
CA ALA A 117 10.40 21.40 8.64
C ALA A 117 9.45 20.96 9.77
N SER A 118 9.47 19.69 10.18
CA SER A 118 8.65 19.20 11.30
C SER A 118 9.28 19.55 12.66
N GLY A 119 8.46 20.14 13.54
CA GLY A 119 8.83 20.41 14.92
C GLY A 119 9.08 19.12 15.71
N LYS A 120 8.22 18.11 15.55
CA LYS A 120 8.39 16.79 16.19
C LYS A 120 9.67 16.10 15.72
N ALA A 121 9.92 16.06 14.41
CA ALA A 121 11.12 15.45 13.85
C ALA A 121 12.40 16.13 14.37
N SER A 122 12.36 17.46 14.49
CA SER A 122 13.46 18.24 15.07
C SER A 122 13.68 17.89 16.55
N ALA A 123 12.61 17.81 17.35
CA ALA A 123 12.70 17.42 18.76
C ALA A 123 13.19 15.98 18.97
N ALA A 124 12.87 15.07 18.04
CA ALA A 124 13.31 13.67 18.06
C ALA A 124 14.74 13.47 17.53
N GLY A 125 15.35 14.49 16.91
CA GLY A 125 16.63 14.35 16.21
C GLY A 125 16.54 13.53 14.92
N ALA A 126 15.33 13.33 14.37
CA ALA A 126 15.04 12.46 13.24
C ALA A 126 14.48 13.27 12.05
N LYS A 127 15.27 14.20 11.53
CA LYS A 127 14.87 15.16 10.49
C LYS A 127 14.97 14.64 9.06
N GLU A 128 15.47 13.43 8.88
CA GLU A 128 15.70 12.84 7.56
C GLU A 128 14.39 12.39 6.91
N GLY A 129 14.28 12.60 5.59
CA GLY A 129 13.17 12.12 4.80
C GLY A 129 12.01 13.09 4.61
N PHE A 130 10.86 12.58 4.19
CA PHE A 130 9.69 13.34 3.76
C PHE A 130 8.43 12.47 3.65
N VAL A 131 7.28 13.13 3.59
CA VAL A 131 6.02 12.57 3.10
C VAL A 131 5.75 13.11 1.70
N LYS A 132 5.38 12.23 0.77
CA LYS A 132 4.91 12.58 -0.58
C LYS A 132 3.55 11.95 -0.83
N VAL A 133 2.62 12.74 -1.37
CA VAL A 133 1.27 12.32 -1.72
C VAL A 133 0.96 12.64 -3.17
N ILE A 134 0.09 11.84 -3.78
CA ILE A 134 -0.30 11.93 -5.18
C ILE A 134 -1.82 11.82 -5.25
N PHE A 135 -2.46 12.83 -5.82
CA PHE A 135 -3.90 12.90 -6.03
C PHE A 135 -4.22 13.05 -7.52
N ASP A 136 -5.36 12.52 -7.93
CA ASP A 136 -5.99 12.89 -9.20
C ASP A 136 -6.46 14.35 -9.14
N ALA A 137 -6.15 15.13 -10.16
CA ALA A 137 -6.51 16.54 -10.23
C ALA A 137 -7.99 16.76 -10.53
N LYS A 138 -8.65 15.80 -11.19
CA LYS A 138 -10.03 15.93 -11.67
C LYS A 138 -11.06 15.76 -10.57
N TYR A 139 -10.93 14.70 -9.77
CA TYR A 139 -11.90 14.35 -8.72
C TYR A 139 -11.32 14.34 -7.31
N GLY A 140 -10.00 14.55 -7.15
CA GLY A 140 -9.36 14.57 -5.83
C GLY A 140 -9.14 13.19 -5.23
N GLU A 141 -9.22 12.12 -6.03
CA GLU A 141 -8.93 10.75 -5.59
C GLU A 141 -7.48 10.65 -5.10
N TRP A 142 -7.28 10.01 -3.94
CA TRP A 142 -5.94 9.79 -3.40
C TRP A 142 -5.29 8.57 -4.06
N LEU A 143 -4.45 8.81 -5.07
CA LEU A 143 -3.83 7.77 -5.90
C LEU A 143 -2.68 7.04 -5.21
N GLY A 144 -1.92 7.73 -4.35
CA GLY A 144 -0.84 7.08 -3.60
C GLY A 144 -0.10 7.98 -2.62
N ALA A 145 0.68 7.35 -1.73
CA ALA A 145 1.57 8.03 -0.80
C ALA A 145 2.88 7.27 -0.63
N HIS A 146 3.96 8.01 -0.43
CA HIS A 146 5.33 7.52 -0.30
C HIS A 146 6.03 8.31 0.81
N LEU A 147 6.41 7.61 1.88
CA LEU A 147 6.96 8.17 3.10
C LEU A 147 8.34 7.59 3.36
N ILE A 148 9.25 8.43 3.83
CA ILE A 148 10.55 8.03 4.36
C ILE A 148 10.83 8.87 5.60
N GLY A 149 11.12 8.23 6.74
CA GLY A 149 11.32 8.92 8.01
C GLY A 149 11.20 8.00 9.21
N ASP A 150 11.15 8.58 10.40
CA ASP A 150 10.98 7.84 11.66
C ASP A 150 9.51 7.42 11.85
N HIS A 151 9.27 6.14 12.16
CA HIS A 151 7.95 5.54 12.40
C HIS A 151 6.93 5.70 11.26
N VAL A 152 7.37 5.91 10.02
CA VAL A 152 6.45 6.08 8.88
C VAL A 152 5.70 4.79 8.51
N THR A 153 6.21 3.63 8.92
CA THR A 153 5.54 2.33 8.70
C THR A 153 4.28 2.16 9.55
N GLU A 154 4.18 2.86 10.67
CA GLU A 154 2.96 2.94 11.48
C GLU A 154 1.98 3.97 10.90
N MET A 155 2.50 5.08 10.38
CA MET A 155 1.69 6.19 9.87
C MET A 155 0.96 5.87 8.56
N ILE A 156 1.50 4.98 7.71
CA ILE A 156 0.91 4.64 6.41
C ILE A 156 -0.51 4.07 6.53
N ALA A 157 -0.86 3.50 7.69
CA ALA A 157 -2.19 2.97 7.96
C ALA A 157 -3.30 4.03 7.82
N GLU A 158 -3.03 5.29 8.16
CA GLU A 158 -3.96 6.41 7.96
C GLU A 158 -4.31 6.56 6.48
N VAL A 159 -3.29 6.52 5.61
CA VAL A 159 -3.47 6.64 4.15
C VAL A 159 -4.23 5.45 3.59
N VAL A 160 -3.92 4.22 4.04
CA VAL A 160 -4.61 3.00 3.61
C VAL A 160 -6.12 3.11 3.89
N VAL A 161 -6.48 3.52 5.10
CA VAL A 161 -7.89 3.67 5.51
C VAL A 161 -8.54 4.82 4.74
N ALA A 162 -7.89 5.98 4.61
CA ALA A 162 -8.40 7.12 3.86
C ALA A 162 -8.68 6.75 2.39
N ARG A 163 -7.78 6.01 1.74
CA ARG A 163 -7.98 5.52 0.37
C ARG A 163 -9.13 4.52 0.25
N LYS A 164 -9.29 3.60 1.23
CA LYS A 164 -10.42 2.66 1.25
C LYS A 164 -11.77 3.38 1.43
N LEU A 165 -11.77 4.53 2.09
CA LEU A 165 -12.95 5.38 2.29
C LEU A 165 -13.13 6.43 1.19
N GLU A 166 -12.29 6.42 0.14
CA GLU A 166 -12.33 7.39 -0.96
C GLU A 166 -12.19 8.84 -0.49
N THR A 167 -11.51 9.05 0.64
CA THR A 167 -11.27 10.38 1.24
C THR A 167 -10.46 11.26 0.27
N THR A 168 -10.86 12.52 0.10
CA THR A 168 -10.13 13.48 -0.73
C THR A 168 -9.14 14.28 0.11
N GLY A 169 -8.32 15.11 -0.56
CA GLY A 169 -7.37 15.96 0.16
C GLY A 169 -8.04 16.97 1.10
N GLU A 170 -9.27 17.41 0.80
CA GLU A 170 -9.97 18.39 1.62
C GLU A 170 -10.28 17.88 3.03
N GLU A 171 -10.73 16.63 3.15
CA GLU A 171 -11.03 16.03 4.46
C GLU A 171 -9.77 15.89 5.31
N ILE A 172 -8.63 15.54 4.70
CA ILE A 172 -7.35 15.38 5.41
C ILE A 172 -6.82 16.74 5.90
N ILE A 173 -6.91 17.78 5.06
CA ILE A 173 -6.49 19.15 5.43
C ILE A 173 -7.36 19.69 6.56
N LYS A 174 -8.67 19.43 6.54
CA LYS A 174 -9.62 19.91 7.55
C LYS A 174 -9.59 19.09 8.85
N ALA A 175 -8.97 17.91 8.84
CA ALA A 175 -8.83 17.07 10.02
C ALA A 175 -7.75 17.61 10.96
N VAL A 176 -8.08 17.70 12.25
CA VAL A 176 -7.13 18.12 13.29
C VAL A 176 -6.11 17.00 13.53
N HIS A 177 -4.87 17.22 13.09
CA HIS A 177 -3.75 16.36 13.42
C HIS A 177 -3.19 16.75 14.80
N PRO A 178 -2.82 15.77 15.65
CA PRO A 178 -2.24 16.07 16.96
C PRO A 178 -0.88 16.78 16.82
N HIS A 179 -0.58 17.71 17.72
CA HIS A 179 0.68 18.46 17.73
C HIS A 179 1.44 18.28 19.05
N PRO A 180 2.78 18.12 19.03
CA PRO A 180 3.62 17.86 17.86
C PRO A 180 3.71 16.35 17.55
N THR A 181 3.47 15.95 16.30
CA THR A 181 3.64 14.55 15.84
C THR A 181 4.32 14.46 14.46
N MET A 182 4.80 13.26 14.12
CA MET A 182 5.30 12.97 12.77
C MET A 182 4.17 12.94 11.74
N SER A 183 2.94 12.62 12.16
CA SER A 183 1.77 12.54 11.28
C SER A 183 1.30 13.89 10.73
N GLU A 184 1.64 15.02 11.38
CA GLU A 184 1.41 16.36 10.81
C GLU A 184 2.00 16.51 9.40
N ALA A 185 3.07 15.78 9.08
CA ALA A 185 3.68 15.79 7.74
C ALA A 185 2.78 15.20 6.65
N ILE A 186 1.82 14.32 6.99
CA ILE A 186 0.81 13.84 6.03
C ILE A 186 -0.11 14.99 5.66
N MET A 187 -0.72 15.64 6.66
CA MET A 187 -1.57 16.81 6.47
C MET A 187 -0.87 17.90 5.65
N GLU A 188 0.35 18.27 6.02
CA GLU A 188 1.10 19.32 5.30
C GLU A 188 1.49 18.89 3.88
N ALA A 189 1.79 17.61 3.64
CA ALA A 189 2.02 17.12 2.29
C ALA A 189 0.74 17.18 1.45
N VAL A 190 -0.42 16.85 2.02
CA VAL A 190 -1.71 17.03 1.33
C VAL A 190 -1.98 18.51 1.08
N ALA A 191 -1.82 19.38 2.07
CA ALA A 191 -1.96 20.82 1.90
C ALA A 191 -1.03 21.36 0.80
N ALA A 192 0.21 20.87 0.70
CA ALA A 192 1.13 21.22 -0.37
C ALA A 192 0.64 20.81 -1.77
N ALA A 193 -0.05 19.66 -1.90
CA ALA A 193 -0.64 19.24 -3.17
C ALA A 193 -1.78 20.18 -3.63
N TYR A 194 -2.43 20.86 -2.68
CA TYR A 194 -3.56 21.77 -2.91
C TYR A 194 -3.16 23.26 -2.86
N GLY A 195 -1.89 23.57 -2.55
CA GLY A 195 -1.39 24.95 -2.45
C GLY A 195 -1.75 25.66 -1.14
N GLU A 196 -2.05 24.90 -0.08
CA GLU A 196 -2.50 25.38 1.24
C GLU A 196 -1.50 25.12 2.38
N VAL A 197 -0.29 24.66 2.05
CA VAL A 197 0.76 24.33 3.05
C VAL A 197 1.14 25.55 3.89
N ILE A 198 1.35 25.34 5.19
CA ILE A 198 1.61 26.44 6.15
C ILE A 198 3.08 26.43 6.61
N HIS A 199 3.65 25.25 6.83
CA HIS A 199 4.92 25.10 7.56
C HIS A 199 6.11 24.72 6.67
N LEU A 200 6.12 25.14 5.40
CA LEU A 200 7.17 24.80 4.42
C LEU A 200 8.18 25.95 4.21
#